data_AF-A0A5N5TD12-F1
#
_entry.id   AF-A0A5N5TD12-F1
#
_cell.length_a   1.000
_cell.length_b   1.000
_cell.length_c   1.000
_cell.angle_alpha   90.00
_cell.angle_beta   90.00
_cell.angle_gamma   90.00
#
_symmetry.space_group_name_H-M   'P 1'
#
loop_
_entity.id
_entity.type
_entity.pdbx_description
1 polymer ?
#
loop_
_entity_poly.entity_id
_entity_poly.type
_entity_poly.pdbx_seq_one_letter_code
_entity_poly.pdbx_strand_id
1 'polypeptide(L)'
;MTVKEETPMPVKIIDYKILFYAPNIIGYLRIALLCTAFYNYSSSVFFLLLYSSSVILDAVDGCVARRFNQTSSFGAWLDVIIDNIGRGLLWVHLHPLFYIISVVEWSAFVCNYQLGPQWQEYLVSQKHSTRRIIETPRFISKIISNTIKNF
;
A
#
# COMPACT_ATOMS: atom_id res chain seq x y z
N MET A 1 45.09 -7.66 -8.87
CA MET A 1 43.63 -7.57 -8.70
C MET A 1 43.37 -6.53 -7.63
N THR A 2 42.96 -5.33 -8.02
CA THR A 2 42.63 -4.25 -7.09
C THR A 2 41.23 -4.47 -6.54
N VAL A 3 41.15 -4.74 -5.24
CA VAL A 3 39.88 -4.79 -4.50
C VAL A 3 39.22 -3.42 -4.64
N LYS A 4 38.04 -3.35 -5.28
CA LYS A 4 37.23 -2.13 -5.26
C LYS A 4 36.78 -1.91 -3.81
N GLU A 5 37.23 -0.83 -3.20
CA GLU A 5 36.65 -0.34 -1.95
C GLU A 5 35.16 -0.07 -2.21
N GLU A 6 34.29 -0.86 -1.59
CA GLU A 6 32.86 -0.54 -1.50
C GLU A 6 32.73 0.69 -0.59
N THR A 7 32.39 1.84 -1.19
CA THR A 7 32.04 3.04 -0.43
C THR A 7 30.88 2.69 0.51
N PRO A 8 30.97 2.97 1.83
CA PRO A 8 29.90 2.68 2.75
C PRO A 8 28.63 3.39 2.29
N MET A 9 27.53 2.64 2.18
CA MET A 9 26.21 3.15 1.81
C MET A 9 25.88 4.36 2.71
N PRO A 10 25.41 5.49 2.16
CA PRO A 10 25.11 6.67 2.94
C PRO A 10 24.12 6.29 4.05
N VAL A 11 24.52 6.50 5.30
CA VAL A 11 23.66 6.28 6.46
C VAL A 11 22.45 7.18 6.29
N LYS A 12 21.28 6.57 6.08
CA LYS A 12 20.02 7.29 5.95
C LYS A 12 19.66 7.89 7.30
N ILE A 13 20.07 9.14 7.54
CA ILE A 13 19.70 9.88 8.73
C ILE A 13 18.17 10.05 8.70
N ILE A 14 17.48 9.51 9.70
CA ILE A 14 16.05 9.72 9.85
C ILE A 14 15.85 11.18 10.27
N ASP A 15 15.25 11.99 9.39
CA ASP A 15 14.85 13.35 9.75
C ASP A 15 13.62 13.30 10.65
N TYR A 16 13.84 13.48 11.95
CA TYR A 16 12.79 13.47 12.97
C TYR A 16 11.73 14.56 12.75
N LYS A 17 12.02 15.60 11.95
CA LYS A 17 11.04 16.64 11.59
C LYS A 17 9.82 16.08 10.87
N ILE A 18 10.00 14.96 10.16
CA ILE A 18 8.91 14.26 9.45
C ILE A 18 7.78 13.90 10.42
N LEU A 19 8.09 13.51 11.67
CA LEU A 19 7.06 13.18 12.68
C LEU A 19 6.14 14.37 13.01
N PHE A 20 6.63 15.61 12.84
CA PHE A 20 5.92 16.84 13.15
C PHE A 20 5.33 17.54 11.92
N TYR A 21 5.30 16.88 10.76
CA TYR A 21 4.61 17.42 9.59
C TYR A 21 3.13 17.62 9.87
N ALA A 22 2.55 18.70 9.36
CA ALA A 22 1.13 19.02 9.52
C ALA A 22 0.19 17.84 9.16
N PRO A 23 0.38 17.10 8.05
CA PRO A 23 -0.44 15.91 7.78
C PRO A 23 -0.30 14.81 8.85
N ASN A 24 0.90 14.59 9.41
CA ASN A 24 1.10 13.56 10.43
C ASN A 24 0.47 13.93 11.78
N ILE A 25 0.45 15.22 12.12
CA ILE A 25 -0.29 15.72 13.28
C ILE A 25 -1.79 15.45 13.12
N ILE A 26 -2.34 15.65 11.91
CA ILE A 26 -3.73 15.28 11.61
C ILE A 26 -3.92 13.76 11.73
N GLY A 27 -2.96 12.95 11.27
CA GLY A 27 -2.96 11.50 11.49
C GLY A 27 -3.02 11.11 12.97
N TYR A 28 -2.26 11.77 13.84
CA TYR A 28 -2.33 11.52 15.29
C TYR A 28 -3.68 11.92 15.89
N LEU A 29 -4.28 13.00 15.40
CA LEU A 29 -5.65 13.39 15.77
C LEU A 29 -6.67 12.33 15.34
N ARG A 30 -6.52 11.73 14.15
CA ARG A 30 -7.36 10.63 13.66
C ARG A 30 -7.29 9.41 14.57
N ILE A 31 -6.10 9.05 15.04
CA ILE A 31 -5.92 7.96 16.03
C ILE A 31 -6.70 8.29 17.30
N ALA A 32 -6.56 9.50 17.85
CA ALA A 32 -7.26 9.91 19.05
C ALA A 32 -8.79 9.88 18.87
N LEU A 33 -9.30 10.32 17.71
CA LEU A 33 -10.72 10.26 17.37
C LEU A 33 -11.23 8.82 17.28
N LEU A 34 -10.49 7.93 16.61
CA LEU A 34 -10.84 6.50 16.52
C LEU A 34 -10.87 5.85 17.91
N CYS A 35 -9.83 6.04 18.73
CA CYS A 35 -9.80 5.53 20.09
C CYS A 35 -10.98 6.05 20.92
N THR A 36 -11.30 7.34 20.81
CA THR A 36 -12.43 7.94 21.54
C THR A 36 -13.78 7.42 21.04
N ALA A 37 -13.93 7.21 19.72
CA ALA A 37 -15.13 6.64 19.11
C ALA A 37 -15.39 5.23 19.66
N PHE A 38 -14.39 4.36 19.57
CA PHE A 38 -14.51 2.97 20.04
C PHE A 38 -14.56 2.85 21.56
N TYR A 39 -14.00 3.79 22.32
CA TYR A 39 -14.19 3.82 23.77
C TYR A 39 -15.64 4.15 24.16
N ASN A 40 -16.29 5.05 23.43
CA ASN A 40 -17.66 5.51 23.69
C ASN A 40 -18.70 4.87 22.75
N TYR A 41 -18.46 3.65 22.26
CA TYR A 41 -19.29 3.01 21.23
C TYR A 41 -20.75 2.79 21.65
N SER A 42 -21.06 2.79 22.94
CA SER A 42 -22.42 2.63 23.47
C SER A 42 -23.38 3.74 23.02
N SER A 43 -22.86 4.93 22.69
CA SER A 43 -23.64 6.01 22.10
C SER A 43 -23.45 6.03 20.58
N SER A 44 -24.43 5.49 19.85
CA SER A 44 -24.36 5.37 18.38
C SER A 44 -24.15 6.71 17.69
N VAL A 45 -24.76 7.80 18.19
CA VAL A 45 -24.60 9.14 17.62
C VAL A 45 -23.16 9.65 17.82
N PHE A 46 -22.61 9.50 19.03
CA PHE A 46 -21.26 9.98 19.33
C PHE A 46 -20.19 9.17 18.59
N PHE A 47 -20.38 7.85 18.52
CA PHE A 47 -19.54 6.96 17.71
C PHE A 47 -19.52 7.39 16.25
N LEU A 48 -20.70 7.57 15.64
CA LEU A 48 -20.80 7.96 14.23
C LEU A 48 -20.13 9.32 13.97
N LEU A 49 -20.39 10.32 14.82
CA LEU A 49 -19.79 11.64 14.65
C LEU A 49 -18.25 11.59 14.72
N LEU A 50 -17.69 10.90 15.71
CA LEU A 50 -16.24 10.81 15.86
C LEU A 50 -15.59 9.96 14.77
N TYR A 51 -16.17 8.81 14.44
CA TYR A 51 -15.67 7.92 13.40
C TYR A 51 -15.72 8.62 12.03
N SER A 52 -16.86 9.22 11.67
CA SER A 52 -16.98 10.00 10.43
C SER A 52 -16.03 11.19 10.39
N SER A 53 -15.80 11.87 11.52
CA SER A 53 -14.81 12.96 11.58
C SER A 53 -13.40 12.45 11.29
N SER A 54 -13.02 11.29 11.81
CA SER A 54 -11.72 10.66 11.52
C SER A 54 -11.56 10.31 10.04
N VAL A 55 -12.62 9.76 9.41
CA VAL A 55 -12.64 9.44 7.97
C VAL A 55 -12.59 10.71 7.10
N ILE A 56 -13.22 11.81 7.52
CA ILE A 56 -13.12 13.07 6.78
C ILE A 56 -11.70 13.65 6.87
N LEU A 57 -11.07 13.54 8.04
CA LEU A 57 -9.71 14.06 8.26
C LEU A 57 -8.64 13.31 7.45
N ASP A 58 -8.87 12.04 7.08
CA ASP A 58 -8.05 11.28 6.13
C ASP A 58 -7.88 12.02 4.80
N ALA A 59 -9.00 12.44 4.20
CA ALA A 59 -8.94 13.21 2.96
C ALA A 59 -8.23 14.57 3.14
N VAL A 60 -8.37 15.17 4.33
CA VAL A 60 -7.77 16.47 4.65
C VAL A 60 -6.25 16.35 4.81
N ASP A 61 -5.73 15.33 5.48
CA ASP A 61 -4.29 15.18 5.68
C ASP A 61 -3.53 15.05 4.35
N GLY A 62 -4.07 14.29 3.38
CA GLY A 62 -3.51 14.18 2.04
C GLY A 62 -3.55 15.51 1.27
N CYS A 63 -4.61 16.30 1.45
CA CYS A 63 -4.70 17.64 0.85
C CYS A 63 -3.67 18.60 1.46
N VAL A 64 -3.49 18.56 2.78
CA VAL A 64 -2.49 19.36 3.51
C VAL A 64 -1.08 18.95 3.09
N ALA A 65 -0.79 17.64 2.99
CA ALA A 65 0.51 17.13 2.55
C ALA A 65 0.89 17.66 1.16
N ARG A 66 -0.05 17.65 0.20
CA ARG A 66 0.17 18.19 -1.16
C ARG A 66 0.32 19.71 -1.16
N ARG A 67 -0.49 20.42 -0.38
CA ARG A 67 -0.48 21.89 -0.35
C ARG A 67 0.79 22.47 0.27
N PHE A 68 1.32 21.83 1.31
CA PHE A 68 2.54 22.26 2.00
C PHE A 68 3.80 21.56 1.50
N ASN A 69 3.69 20.70 0.48
CA ASN A 69 4.78 19.87 -0.04
C ASN A 69 5.48 19.04 1.07
N GLN A 70 4.68 18.53 2.02
CA GLN A 70 5.09 17.74 3.18
C GLN A 70 4.75 16.25 2.99
N THR A 71 4.93 15.72 1.78
CA THR A 71 4.72 14.30 1.48
C THR A 71 5.92 13.49 2.01
N SER A 72 5.65 12.34 2.64
CA SER A 72 6.70 11.48 3.18
C SER A 72 6.27 10.01 3.16
N SER A 73 7.24 9.10 3.05
CA SER A 73 6.96 7.66 3.16
C SER A 73 6.37 7.30 4.52
N PHE A 74 6.86 7.93 5.60
CA PHE A 74 6.31 7.73 6.94
C PHE A 74 4.83 8.12 7.01
N GLY A 75 4.47 9.30 6.50
CA GLY A 75 3.08 9.75 6.50
C GLY A 75 2.16 8.83 5.69
N ALA A 76 2.61 8.37 4.52
CA ALA A 76 1.85 7.38 3.73
C ALA A 76 1.67 6.05 4.47
N TRP A 77 2.68 5.61 5.23
CA TRP A 77 2.58 4.42 6.07
C TRP A 77 1.64 4.60 7.25
N LEU A 78 1.76 5.73 7.95
CA LEU A 78 0.90 6.08 9.07
C LEU A 78 -0.57 6.07 8.64
N ASP A 79 -0.86 6.67 7.48
CA ASP A 79 -2.19 6.74 6.88
C ASP A 79 -2.81 5.35 6.67
N VAL A 80 -2.11 4.47 5.94
CA VAL A 80 -2.58 3.09 5.67
C VAL A 80 -2.80 2.29 6.96
N ILE A 81 -1.93 2.47 7.96
CA ILE A 81 -2.06 1.78 9.25
C ILE A 81 -3.34 2.24 9.97
N ILE A 82 -3.56 3.56 10.07
CA ILE A 82 -4.74 4.13 10.73
C ILE A 82 -6.02 3.63 10.07
N ASP A 83 -6.02 3.62 8.74
CA ASP A 83 -7.14 3.17 7.92
C ASP A 83 -7.50 1.71 8.13
N ASN A 84 -6.49 0.82 8.09
CA ASN A 84 -6.70 -0.61 8.32
C ASN A 84 -7.13 -0.90 9.76
N ILE A 85 -6.60 -0.18 10.75
CA ILE A 85 -7.06 -0.30 12.14
C ILE A 85 -8.52 0.16 12.25
N GLY A 86 -8.86 1.33 11.70
CA GLY A 86 -10.21 1.88 11.74
C GLY A 86 -11.25 0.96 11.10
N ARG A 87 -10.95 0.39 9.93
CA ARG A 87 -11.81 -0.60 9.26
C ARG A 87 -11.85 -1.93 10.01
N GLY A 88 -10.71 -2.43 10.47
CA GLY A 88 -10.62 -3.69 11.21
C GLY A 88 -11.46 -3.67 12.49
N LEU A 89 -11.39 -2.57 13.25
CA LEU A 89 -12.22 -2.38 14.44
C LEU A 89 -13.71 -2.33 14.11
N LEU A 90 -14.08 -1.67 13.00
CA LEU A 90 -15.47 -1.63 12.53
C LEU A 90 -15.96 -3.03 12.13
N TRP A 91 -15.16 -3.81 11.41
CA TRP A 91 -15.49 -5.18 11.01
C TRP A 91 -15.78 -6.07 12.22
N VAL A 92 -14.86 -6.08 13.20
CA VAL A 92 -15.01 -6.88 14.41
C VAL A 92 -16.23 -6.44 15.23
N HIS A 93 -16.53 -5.14 15.25
CA HIS A 93 -17.70 -4.62 15.94
C HIS A 93 -19.02 -5.06 15.29
N LEU A 94 -19.06 -5.14 13.96
CA LEU A 94 -20.25 -5.60 13.22
C LEU A 94 -20.50 -7.09 13.40
N HIS A 95 -19.46 -7.92 13.27
CA HIS A 95 -19.56 -9.35 13.50
C HIS A 95 -18.17 -9.97 13.73
N PRO A 96 -17.99 -10.86 14.73
CA PRO A 96 -16.68 -11.46 15.02
C PRO A 96 -16.03 -12.18 13.82
N LEU A 97 -16.83 -12.79 12.94
CA LEU A 97 -16.32 -13.45 11.72
C LEU A 97 -15.71 -12.48 10.71
N PHE A 98 -16.07 -11.19 10.74
CA PHE A 98 -15.50 -10.20 9.83
C PHE A 98 -14.05 -9.84 10.18
N TYR A 99 -13.50 -10.35 11.29
CA TYR A 99 -12.06 -10.36 11.53
C TYR A 99 -11.27 -10.95 10.33
N ILE A 100 -11.83 -11.96 9.65
CA ILE A 100 -11.22 -12.56 8.46
C ILE A 100 -11.02 -11.51 7.36
N ILE A 101 -11.96 -10.57 7.19
CA ILE A 101 -11.85 -9.48 6.21
C ILE A 101 -10.64 -8.60 6.54
N SER A 102 -10.47 -8.23 7.82
CA SER A 102 -9.30 -7.45 8.25
C SER A 102 -7.98 -8.20 8.02
N VAL A 103 -7.93 -9.51 8.27
CA VAL A 103 -6.75 -10.33 7.97
C VAL A 103 -6.42 -10.35 6.49
N VAL A 104 -7.44 -10.44 5.63
CA VAL A 104 -7.27 -10.40 4.18
C VAL A 104 -6.77 -9.02 3.72
N GLU A 105 -7.30 -7.93 4.26
CA GLU A 105 -6.84 -6.56 3.97
C GLU A 105 -5.35 -6.39 4.32
N TRP A 106 -4.94 -6.80 5.53
CA TRP A 106 -3.53 -6.76 5.94
C TRP A 106 -2.63 -7.64 5.08
N SER A 107 -3.11 -8.83 4.72
CA SER A 107 -2.36 -9.76 3.85
C SER A 107 -2.17 -9.18 2.45
N ALA A 108 -3.25 -8.61 1.86
CA ALA A 108 -3.20 -7.94 0.57
C ALA A 108 -2.26 -6.73 0.59
N PHE A 109 -2.26 -5.96 1.68
CA PHE A 109 -1.34 -4.84 1.87
C PHE A 109 0.12 -5.30 1.92
N VAL A 110 0.46 -6.34 2.69
CA VAL A 110 1.82 -6.88 2.77
C VAL A 110 2.30 -7.39 1.41
N CYS A 111 1.44 -8.12 0.68
CA CYS A 111 1.74 -8.61 -0.66
C CYS A 111 1.99 -7.46 -1.65
N ASN A 112 1.15 -6.41 -1.62
CA ASN A 112 1.32 -5.25 -2.49
C ASN A 112 2.54 -4.42 -2.13
N TYR A 113 2.87 -4.33 -0.83
CA TYR A 113 4.07 -3.62 -0.38
C TYR A 113 5.36 -4.28 -0.88
N GLN A 114 5.45 -5.62 -0.80
CA GLN A 114 6.61 -6.38 -1.26
C GLN A 114 6.88 -6.24 -2.76
N LEU A 115 5.84 -5.97 -3.55
CA LEU A 115 5.95 -5.79 -5.00
C LEU A 115 6.31 -4.35 -5.39
N GLY A 116 6.02 -3.36 -4.53
CA GLY A 116 6.42 -1.95 -4.69
C GLY A 116 6.02 -1.32 -6.04
N PRO A 117 6.51 -0.11 -6.39
CA PRO A 117 6.31 0.47 -7.73
C PRO A 117 6.99 -0.34 -8.86
N GLN A 118 7.89 -1.26 -8.50
CA GLN A 118 8.60 -2.15 -9.42
C GLN A 118 7.72 -3.27 -9.97
N TRP A 119 6.49 -3.46 -9.47
CA TRP A 119 5.56 -4.47 -10.01
C TRP A 119 5.30 -4.27 -11.51
N GLN A 120 5.23 -3.01 -11.97
CA GLN A 120 5.06 -2.69 -13.38
C GLN A 120 6.28 -3.14 -14.19
N GLU A 121 7.48 -2.87 -13.69
CA GLU A 121 8.73 -3.29 -14.31
C GLU A 121 8.89 -4.81 -14.30
N TYR A 122 8.46 -5.48 -13.23
CA TYR A 122 8.46 -6.94 -13.11
C TYR A 122 7.51 -7.60 -14.11
N LEU A 123 6.27 -7.10 -14.25
CA LEU A 123 5.33 -7.61 -15.23
C LEU A 123 5.78 -7.36 -16.67
N VAL A 124 6.38 -6.20 -16.94
CA VAL A 124 6.95 -5.87 -18.26
C VAL A 124 8.17 -6.75 -18.56
N SER A 125 9.04 -6.97 -17.58
CA SER A 125 10.20 -7.88 -17.64
C SER A 125 9.78 -9.33 -17.94
N GLN A 126 8.76 -9.83 -17.23
CA GLN A 126 8.22 -11.17 -17.46
C GLN A 126 7.61 -11.29 -18.86
N LYS A 127 6.82 -10.30 -19.32
CA LYS A 127 6.24 -10.29 -20.67
C LYS A 127 7.32 -10.33 -21.77
N HIS A 128 8.45 -9.63 -21.57
CA HIS A 128 9.58 -9.66 -22.51
C HIS A 128 10.37 -10.97 -22.42
N SER A 129 10.48 -11.58 -21.24
CA SER A 129 11.09 -12.90 -21.04
C SER A 129 10.27 -14.01 -21.70
N THR A 130 8.95 -14.02 -21.52
CA THR A 130 8.04 -14.96 -22.18
C THR A 130 8.06 -14.80 -23.71
N ARG A 131 8.16 -13.57 -24.24
CA ARG A 131 8.37 -13.35 -25.69
C ARG A 131 9.68 -13.92 -26.23
N ARG A 132 10.75 -13.97 -25.42
CA ARG A 132 12.01 -14.63 -25.81
C ARG A 132 11.95 -16.16 -25.74
N ILE A 133 11.12 -16.72 -24.86
CA ILE A 133 10.90 -18.17 -24.75
C ILE A 133 9.96 -18.66 -25.86
N ILE A 134 9.02 -17.82 -26.32
CA ILE A 134 8.24 -18.05 -27.55
C ILE A 134 9.04 -17.58 -28.77
N GLU A 135 10.31 -17.95 -28.88
CA GLU A 135 10.81 -18.33 -30.19
C GLU A 135 10.22 -19.71 -30.44
N THR A 136 9.10 -19.77 -31.18
CA THR A 136 8.48 -21.05 -31.55
C THR A 136 9.59 -21.99 -32.01
N PRO A 137 9.82 -23.14 -31.33
CA PRO A 137 10.88 -24.05 -31.73
C PRO A 137 10.70 -24.34 -33.21
N ARG A 138 11.79 -24.32 -34.00
CA ARG A 138 11.73 -24.36 -35.49
C ARG A 138 10.83 -25.46 -36.05
N PHE A 139 10.57 -26.51 -35.26
CA PHE A 139 9.61 -27.56 -35.56
C PHE A 139 8.16 -27.07 -35.63
N ILE A 140 7.70 -26.26 -34.67
CA ILE A 140 6.34 -25.71 -34.63
C ILE A 140 6.14 -24.72 -35.79
N SER A 141 7.13 -23.88 -36.08
CA SER A 141 7.03 -22.99 -37.25
C SER A 141 7.00 -23.78 -38.58
N LYS A 142 7.72 -24.90 -38.67
CA LYS A 142 7.65 -25.82 -39.82
C LYS A 142 6.28 -26.46 -39.97
N ILE A 143 5.69 -26.96 -38.89
CA ILE A 143 4.35 -27.55 -38.89
C ILE A 143 3.32 -26.52 -39.36
N ILE A 144 3.31 -25.34 -38.76
CA ILE A 144 2.36 -24.27 -39.11
C ILE A 144 2.53 -23.87 -40.59
N SER A 145 3.77 -23.71 -41.08
CA SER A 145 4.01 -23.36 -42.48
C SER A 145 3.55 -24.43 -43.48
N ASN A 146 3.65 -25.72 -43.11
CA ASN A 146 3.20 -26.82 -43.96
C ASN A 146 1.68 -27.00 -43.92
N THR A 147 1.05 -26.77 -42.77
CA THR A 147 -0.42 -26.84 -42.62
C THR A 147 -1.10 -25.71 -43.38
N ILE A 148 -0.55 -24.49 -43.36
CA ILE A 148 -1.11 -23.34 -44.10
C ILE A 148 -0.92 -23.48 -45.62
N LYS A 149 0.13 -24.16 -46.09
CA LYS A 149 0.35 -24.40 -47.53
C LYS A 149 -0.55 -25.47 -48.15
N ASN A 150 -1.17 -26.31 -47.32
CA ASN A 150 -2.05 -27.40 -47.76
C ASN A 150 -3.55 -27.04 -47.63
N PHE A 151 -3.86 -25.78 -47.30
CA PHE A 151 -5.18 -25.16 -47.37
C PHE A 151 -5.17 -24.12 -48.49
#